data_AF-A0A540KH31-F1
#
_entry.id   AF-A0A540KH31-F1
#
_cell.length_a   1.000
_cell.length_b   1.000
_cell.length_c   1.000
_cell.angle_alpha   90.00
_cell.angle_beta   90.00
_cell.angle_gamma   90.00
#
_symmetry.space_group_name_H-M   'P 1'
#
loop_
_entity.id
_entity.type
_entity.pdbx_description
1 polymer ?
#
loop_
_entity_poly.entity_id
_entity_poly.type
_entity_poly.pdbx_seq_one_letter_code
_entity_poly.pdbx_strand_id
1 'polypeptide(L)'
;MEMLRSSSTTLVIVLVFVAGAAFQAKAYKSLYCTNPASRCYGKTVECPYECPSSYSEDQKAKVCYIDCDSPMCKAHCKHRKPNCNSPGSACHDPRFIGGDGIVFYFHGKSNQQFSLVSDNNLQINGRFIGHRPAERTRDYTWIQSLGILFSTHSFSVEATKAAAWDNQIDHLKFTHNGNDVVLQEGYLSTWYSPEKDMKVERISSKNSVIVSLKDVAEIMINVVPVTKEDDRIHNYQVPSDDCFAHLEVQFKFFALSTKVEGVLGRTYRPDFENPAKPGVAMPVLGGEDKYRTSSLLSADCVSCRFSAQESVTEEDRSAIVDYGTLDCTRRSSGGYGIVCKK
;
A
#
# COMPACT_ATOMS: atom_id res chain seq x y z
N MET A 1 73.45 17.74 -9.40
CA MET A 1 73.03 18.86 -8.53
C MET A 1 71.65 19.27 -8.99
N GLU A 2 70.64 18.66 -8.35
CA GLU A 2 69.79 19.32 -7.34
C GLU A 2 68.70 20.15 -8.03
N MET A 3 67.52 19.57 -8.23
CA MET A 3 66.38 19.56 -7.28
C MET A 3 65.76 20.95 -7.07
N LEU A 4 64.49 21.06 -7.45
CA LEU A 4 63.35 21.74 -6.79
C LEU A 4 62.31 22.01 -7.90
N ARG A 5 61.00 21.83 -7.79
CA ARG A 5 60.06 21.15 -6.89
C ARG A 5 58.68 21.59 -7.40
N SER A 6 57.68 20.69 -7.42
CA SER A 6 56.23 21.02 -7.32
C SER A 6 55.60 21.78 -8.51
N SER A 7 54.33 21.64 -8.88
CA SER A 7 53.19 20.98 -8.27
C SER A 7 52.09 20.81 -9.33
N SER A 8 51.47 19.64 -9.32
CA SER A 8 50.02 19.41 -9.42
C SER A 8 49.18 20.18 -10.46
N THR A 9 48.69 19.46 -11.47
CA THR A 9 47.23 19.29 -11.70
C THR A 9 47.00 18.27 -12.81
N THR A 10 47.03 16.98 -12.47
CA THR A 10 46.58 15.91 -13.36
C THR A 10 45.05 15.83 -13.24
N LEU A 11 44.35 16.37 -14.22
CA LEU A 11 42.89 16.31 -14.32
C LEU A 11 42.49 14.87 -14.70
N VAL A 12 42.25 14.01 -13.72
CA VAL A 12 41.71 12.67 -13.96
C VAL A 12 40.20 12.80 -14.19
N ILE A 13 39.80 12.91 -15.45
CA ILE A 13 38.39 12.79 -15.85
C ILE A 13 38.04 11.29 -15.79
N VAL A 14 37.52 10.84 -14.65
CA VAL A 14 36.87 9.53 -14.56
C VAL A 14 35.50 9.64 -15.20
N LEU A 15 35.42 9.34 -16.49
CA LEU A 15 34.15 9.10 -17.19
C LEU A 15 33.59 7.76 -16.70
N VAL A 16 32.84 7.79 -15.61
CA VAL A 16 31.97 6.68 -15.22
C VAL A 16 30.81 6.64 -16.20
N PHE A 17 30.97 5.90 -17.29
CA PHE A 17 29.84 5.44 -18.09
C PHE A 17 29.05 4.44 -17.25
N VAL A 18 28.14 4.92 -16.41
CA VAL A 18 27.02 4.11 -15.95
C VAL A 18 26.13 3.92 -17.17
N ALA A 19 26.39 2.87 -17.95
CA ALA A 19 25.42 2.34 -18.87
C ALA A 19 24.25 1.84 -18.02
N GLY A 20 23.34 2.74 -17.68
CA GLY A 20 22.04 2.41 -17.15
C GLY A 20 21.33 1.62 -18.23
N ALA A 21 21.46 0.30 -18.18
CA ALA A 21 20.53 -0.58 -18.84
C ALA A 21 19.18 -0.30 -18.19
N ALA A 22 18.43 0.64 -18.77
CA ALA A 22 17.03 0.79 -18.47
C ALA A 22 16.37 -0.53 -18.87
N PHE A 23 16.25 -1.45 -17.91
CA PHE A 23 15.35 -2.58 -18.02
C PHE A 23 13.94 -1.99 -18.03
N GLN A 24 13.51 -1.48 -19.18
CA GLN A 24 12.09 -1.37 -19.46
C GLN A 24 11.57 -2.80 -19.47
N ALA A 25 11.08 -3.25 -18.32
CA ALA A 25 10.30 -4.45 -18.21
C ALA A 25 9.12 -4.30 -19.17
N LYS A 26 9.23 -5.00 -20.31
CA LYS A 26 8.23 -4.94 -21.37
C LYS A 26 6.93 -5.53 -20.83
N ALA A 27 5.84 -4.83 -21.10
CA ALA A 27 4.51 -5.38 -20.92
C ALA A 27 4.43 -6.78 -21.56
N TYR A 28 4.14 -7.80 -20.76
CA TYR A 28 3.96 -9.16 -21.26
C TYR A 28 2.53 -9.38 -21.76
N LYS A 29 2.41 -10.16 -22.84
CA LYS A 29 1.14 -10.72 -23.36
C LYS A 29 0.95 -12.20 -23.00
N SER A 30 2.02 -12.84 -22.58
CA SER A 30 2.06 -14.20 -22.05
C SER A 30 3.27 -14.35 -21.15
N LEU A 31 3.25 -15.32 -20.26
CA LEU A 31 4.34 -15.59 -19.32
C LEU A 31 4.65 -17.09 -19.30
N TYR A 32 5.93 -17.44 -19.45
CA TYR A 32 6.40 -18.81 -19.31
C TYR A 32 6.78 -19.08 -17.86
N CYS A 33 6.14 -20.07 -17.26
CA CYS A 33 6.32 -20.39 -15.84
C CYS A 33 7.48 -21.35 -15.62
N THR A 34 8.53 -20.86 -14.96
CA THR A 34 9.81 -21.55 -14.79
C THR A 34 10.01 -22.17 -13.41
N ASN A 35 9.11 -21.94 -12.44
CA ASN A 35 9.26 -22.48 -11.10
C ASN A 35 8.93 -23.99 -11.05
N PRO A 36 9.90 -24.89 -10.79
CA PRO A 36 9.66 -26.33 -10.76
C PRO A 36 8.72 -26.80 -9.64
N ALA A 37 8.57 -26.01 -8.57
CA ALA A 37 7.68 -26.33 -7.46
C ALA A 37 6.20 -26.02 -7.77
N SER A 38 5.94 -25.25 -8.83
CA SER A 38 4.58 -24.86 -9.21
C SER A 38 3.90 -25.89 -10.11
N ARG A 39 2.57 -26.03 -10.00
CA ARG A 39 1.73 -26.79 -10.94
C ARG A 39 1.72 -26.19 -12.36
N CYS A 40 2.22 -24.98 -12.51
CA CYS A 40 2.33 -24.28 -13.79
C CYS A 40 3.69 -24.46 -14.45
N TYR A 41 4.63 -25.18 -13.81
CA TYR A 41 5.96 -25.40 -14.36
C TYR A 41 5.92 -25.87 -15.80
N GLY A 42 6.69 -25.21 -16.67
CA GLY A 42 6.81 -25.54 -18.09
C GLY A 42 5.64 -25.08 -18.95
N LYS A 43 4.65 -24.35 -18.40
CA LYS A 43 3.51 -23.82 -19.16
C LYS A 43 3.72 -22.36 -19.54
N THR A 44 3.34 -22.00 -20.75
CA THR A 44 3.10 -20.60 -21.14
C THR A 44 1.64 -20.27 -20.89
N VAL A 45 1.38 -19.27 -20.05
CA VAL A 45 0.04 -18.76 -19.78
C VAL A 45 -0.16 -17.49 -20.61
N GLU A 46 -1.26 -17.42 -21.37
CA GLU A 46 -1.56 -16.27 -22.22
C GLU A 46 -2.55 -15.31 -21.56
N CYS A 47 -2.41 -14.02 -21.86
CA CYS A 47 -3.33 -13.00 -21.39
C CYS A 47 -4.67 -13.08 -22.11
N PRO A 48 -5.80 -12.87 -21.42
CA PRO A 48 -7.12 -12.85 -22.04
C PRO A 48 -7.26 -11.68 -23.01
N TYR A 49 -8.12 -11.83 -24.03
CA TYR A 49 -8.35 -10.78 -25.04
C TYR A 49 -8.87 -9.48 -24.42
N GLU A 50 -9.68 -9.55 -23.37
CA GLU A 50 -10.23 -8.38 -22.69
C GLU A 50 -9.19 -7.58 -21.86
N CYS A 51 -8.00 -8.16 -21.62
CA CYS A 51 -6.85 -7.46 -21.07
C CYS A 51 -5.56 -8.03 -21.68
N PRO A 52 -5.23 -7.70 -22.94
CA PRO A 52 -4.22 -8.43 -23.72
C PRO A 52 -2.77 -8.15 -23.30
N SER A 53 -2.59 -7.32 -22.27
CA SER A 53 -1.30 -6.82 -21.81
C SER A 53 -1.31 -6.73 -20.29
N SER A 54 -0.17 -7.00 -19.68
CA SER A 54 0.05 -6.72 -18.26
C SER A 54 0.14 -5.24 -17.93
N TYR A 55 0.34 -4.36 -18.91
CA TYR A 55 0.45 -2.93 -18.69
C TYR A 55 -0.59 -2.15 -19.50
N SER A 56 -1.06 -1.05 -18.93
CA SER A 56 -1.90 -0.05 -19.59
C SER A 56 -1.56 1.34 -19.03
N GLU A 57 -1.51 2.35 -19.91
CA GLU A 57 -1.42 3.75 -19.51
C GLU A 57 -2.76 4.27 -18.96
N ASP A 58 -3.89 3.71 -19.43
CA ASP A 58 -5.19 4.00 -18.85
C ASP A 58 -5.27 3.44 -17.43
N GLN A 59 -5.37 4.35 -16.46
CA GLN A 59 -5.43 4.07 -15.04
C GLN A 59 -6.67 3.26 -14.64
N LYS A 60 -7.75 3.31 -15.44
CA LYS A 60 -8.99 2.59 -15.20
C LYS A 60 -9.02 1.25 -15.91
N ALA A 61 -8.05 0.94 -16.77
CA ALA A 61 -8.04 -0.34 -17.48
C ALA A 61 -7.80 -1.52 -16.55
N LYS A 62 -8.34 -2.68 -16.92
CA LYS A 62 -7.90 -3.96 -16.38
C LYS A 62 -6.64 -4.38 -17.11
N VAL A 63 -5.71 -4.97 -16.39
CA VAL A 63 -4.50 -5.53 -16.97
C VAL A 63 -4.40 -7.02 -16.66
N CYS A 64 -3.65 -7.72 -17.51
CA CYS A 64 -3.36 -9.13 -17.36
C CYS A 64 -2.41 -9.37 -16.18
N TYR A 65 -2.86 -10.17 -15.22
CA TYR A 65 -2.04 -10.70 -14.16
C TYR A 65 -1.91 -12.21 -14.32
N ILE A 66 -0.68 -12.69 -14.35
CA ILE A 66 -0.36 -14.12 -14.37
C ILE A 66 0.43 -14.41 -13.10
N ASP A 67 -0.10 -15.30 -12.28
CA ASP A 67 0.61 -15.86 -11.14
C ASP A 67 1.06 -17.27 -11.50
N CYS A 68 2.35 -17.42 -11.79
CA CYS A 68 2.93 -18.71 -12.13
C CYS A 68 3.00 -19.67 -10.95
N ASP A 69 2.77 -19.22 -9.72
CA ASP A 69 2.73 -20.06 -8.52
C ASP A 69 1.29 -20.42 -8.12
N SER A 70 0.29 -19.85 -8.80
CA SER A 70 -1.13 -20.19 -8.57
C SER A 70 -1.41 -21.65 -8.96
N PRO A 71 -2.21 -22.38 -8.17
CA PRO A 71 -2.61 -23.74 -8.52
C PRO A 71 -3.48 -23.82 -9.79
N MET A 72 -4.07 -22.70 -10.22
CA MET A 72 -4.99 -22.62 -11.35
C MET A 72 -4.29 -22.44 -12.70
N CYS A 73 -3.06 -21.92 -12.73
CA CYS A 73 -2.30 -21.63 -13.96
C CYS A 73 -3.08 -20.83 -15.01
N LYS A 74 -3.83 -19.81 -14.56
CA LYS A 74 -4.66 -18.96 -15.42
C LYS A 74 -4.25 -17.50 -15.29
N ALA A 75 -4.40 -16.78 -16.39
CA ALA A 75 -4.34 -15.33 -16.39
C ALA A 75 -5.66 -14.74 -15.89
N HIS A 76 -5.58 -13.59 -15.23
CA HIS A 76 -6.74 -12.87 -14.73
C HIS A 76 -6.65 -11.38 -15.08
N CYS A 77 -7.76 -10.83 -15.55
CA CYS A 77 -7.91 -9.38 -15.72
C CYS A 77 -8.27 -8.73 -14.39
N LYS A 78 -7.38 -7.88 -13.86
CA LYS A 78 -7.62 -7.15 -12.61
C LYS A 78 -7.21 -5.68 -12.73
N HIS A 79 -7.88 -4.81 -11.97
CA HIS A 79 -7.36 -3.47 -11.70
C HIS A 79 -6.24 -3.60 -10.68
N ARG A 80 -5.10 -2.94 -10.93
CA ARG A 80 -3.93 -3.00 -10.05
C ARG A 80 -3.72 -1.75 -9.23
N LYS A 81 -4.23 -0.59 -9.69
CA LYS A 81 -4.27 0.64 -8.90
C LYS A 81 -5.36 0.57 -7.82
N PRO A 82 -5.21 1.30 -6.70
CA PRO A 82 -6.24 1.42 -5.67
C PRO A 82 -7.60 1.79 -6.28
N ASN A 83 -8.66 1.07 -5.91
CA ASN A 83 -10.02 1.47 -6.21
C ASN A 83 -10.61 2.21 -5.00
N CYS A 84 -10.60 3.54 -5.10
CA CYS A 84 -11.06 4.46 -4.08
C CYS A 84 -12.58 4.43 -3.80
N ASN A 85 -13.33 3.53 -4.45
CA ASN A 85 -14.77 3.33 -4.25
C ASN A 85 -15.11 1.90 -3.80
N SER A 86 -14.14 1.19 -3.23
CA SER A 86 -14.35 -0.17 -2.74
C SER A 86 -13.93 -0.34 -1.28
N PRO A 87 -14.46 -1.36 -0.57
CA PRO A 87 -14.08 -1.66 0.81
C PRO A 87 -12.57 -1.72 1.01
N GLY A 88 -12.11 -1.23 2.15
CA GLY A 88 -10.70 -1.16 2.50
C GLY A 88 -9.93 -0.03 1.82
N SER A 89 -10.60 0.90 1.14
CA SER A 89 -9.91 2.07 0.59
C SER A 89 -9.74 3.19 1.61
N ALA A 90 -8.59 3.85 1.57
CA ALA A 90 -8.34 5.16 2.16
C ALA A 90 -7.76 6.04 1.05
N CYS A 91 -8.61 6.85 0.46
CA CYS A 91 -8.30 7.74 -0.65
C CYS A 91 -9.10 9.03 -0.48
N HIS A 92 -8.70 10.09 -1.17
CA HIS A 92 -9.34 11.40 -0.99
C HIS A 92 -9.36 11.75 0.51
N ASP A 93 -8.21 11.53 1.17
CA ASP A 93 -8.08 11.62 2.62
C ASP A 93 -8.76 12.90 3.15
N PRO A 94 -9.51 12.78 4.26
CA PRO A 94 -9.48 11.71 5.26
C PRO A 94 -10.57 10.64 5.08
N ARG A 95 -10.99 10.34 3.85
CA ARG A 95 -12.08 9.40 3.55
C ARG A 95 -11.60 7.94 3.54
N PHE A 96 -12.35 7.08 4.22
CA PHE A 96 -12.19 5.64 4.26
C PHE A 96 -13.48 4.93 3.84
N ILE A 97 -13.34 3.69 3.37
CA ILE A 97 -14.46 2.76 3.20
C ILE A 97 -14.18 1.52 4.05
N GLY A 98 -15.06 1.26 5.02
CA GLY A 98 -14.95 0.11 5.92
C GLY A 98 -15.09 -1.23 5.21
N GLY A 99 -14.78 -2.31 5.95
CA GLY A 99 -15.04 -3.69 5.50
C GLY A 99 -16.53 -3.94 5.25
N ASP A 100 -17.40 -3.26 6.00
CA ASP A 100 -18.85 -3.18 5.82
C ASP A 100 -19.29 -2.41 4.55
N GLY A 101 -18.35 -1.81 3.81
CA GLY A 101 -18.62 -1.00 2.61
C GLY A 101 -19.13 0.41 2.90
N ILE A 102 -19.19 0.83 4.16
CA ILE A 102 -19.69 2.15 4.56
C ILE A 102 -18.56 3.18 4.52
N VAL A 103 -18.85 4.34 3.93
CA VAL A 103 -17.93 5.47 3.89
C VAL A 103 -17.89 6.16 5.25
N PHE A 104 -16.69 6.43 5.76
CA PHE A 104 -16.49 7.25 6.94
C PHE A 104 -15.24 8.13 6.81
N TYR A 105 -15.09 9.09 7.72
CA TYR A 105 -13.98 10.02 7.73
C TYR A 105 -13.19 9.89 9.03
N PHE A 106 -11.87 9.86 8.92
CA PHE A 106 -10.95 9.85 10.05
C PHE A 106 -9.83 10.84 9.77
N HIS A 107 -9.89 12.00 10.42
CA HIS A 107 -8.93 13.06 10.12
C HIS A 107 -7.59 12.83 10.81
N GLY A 108 -7.56 12.08 11.92
CA GLY A 108 -6.35 11.98 12.73
C GLY A 108 -5.81 13.37 13.08
N LYS A 109 -4.49 13.53 12.98
CA LYS A 109 -3.80 14.78 13.30
C LYS A 109 -2.50 14.92 12.53
N SER A 110 -2.22 16.14 12.06
CA SER A 110 -0.98 16.43 11.33
C SER A 110 0.25 16.05 12.16
N ASN A 111 1.22 15.42 11.51
CA ASN A 111 2.47 14.90 12.05
C ASN A 111 2.31 13.80 13.11
N GLN A 112 1.18 13.10 13.14
CA GLN A 112 0.93 11.98 14.05
C GLN A 112 0.66 10.68 13.31
N GLN A 113 0.72 9.57 14.05
CA GLN A 113 0.53 8.23 13.53
C GLN A 113 -0.60 7.52 14.27
N PHE A 114 -1.36 6.73 13.52
CA PHE A 114 -2.48 5.97 14.05
C PHE A 114 -2.50 4.56 13.44
N SER A 115 -2.85 3.58 14.26
CA SER A 115 -3.12 2.22 13.83
C SER A 115 -4.39 2.17 12.98
N LEU A 116 -4.23 1.90 11.68
CA LEU A 116 -5.32 1.67 10.75
C LEU A 116 -5.89 0.27 10.93
N VAL A 117 -5.01 -0.71 11.16
CA VAL A 117 -5.34 -2.12 11.42
C VAL A 117 -4.39 -2.66 12.47
N SER A 118 -4.89 -3.41 13.45
CA SER A 118 -4.10 -4.14 14.44
C SER A 118 -4.77 -5.47 14.74
N ASP A 119 -4.05 -6.54 14.49
CA ASP A 119 -4.43 -7.93 14.71
C ASP A 119 -3.22 -8.69 15.26
N ASN A 120 -3.38 -9.97 15.67
CA ASN A 120 -2.34 -10.71 16.38
C ASN A 120 -0.97 -10.68 15.66
N ASN A 121 -0.94 -10.92 14.34
CA ASN A 121 0.30 -11.00 13.55
C ASN A 121 0.51 -9.86 12.54
N LEU A 122 -0.41 -8.88 12.51
CA LEU A 122 -0.39 -7.77 11.55
C LEU A 122 -0.79 -6.47 12.25
N GLN A 123 0.03 -5.44 12.10
CA GLN A 123 -0.38 -4.08 12.37
C GLN A 123 0.06 -3.14 11.26
N ILE A 124 -0.86 -2.28 10.84
CA ILE A 124 -0.63 -1.26 9.81
C ILE A 124 -0.93 0.09 10.44
N ASN A 125 0.09 0.92 10.57
CA ASN A 125 -0.01 2.29 11.03
C ASN A 125 0.05 3.25 9.84
N GLY A 126 -0.71 4.34 9.88
CA GLY A 126 -0.64 5.45 8.94
C GLY A 126 -0.10 6.70 9.62
N ARG A 127 0.89 7.36 8.99
CA ARG A 127 1.32 8.72 9.37
C ARG A 127 0.53 9.74 8.59
N PHE A 128 -0.06 10.70 9.29
CA PHE A 128 -0.81 11.78 8.69
C PHE A 128 0.04 13.04 8.61
N ILE A 129 0.13 13.60 7.40
CA ILE A 129 0.55 15.00 7.20
C ILE A 129 -0.69 15.87 7.15
N GLY A 130 -0.52 17.19 7.24
CA GLY A 130 -1.67 18.07 7.15
C GLY A 130 -1.34 19.54 7.01
N HIS A 131 -2.36 20.28 6.58
CA HIS A 131 -2.30 21.71 6.31
C HIS A 131 -3.50 22.42 6.97
N ARG A 132 -3.25 23.56 7.60
CA ARG A 132 -4.29 24.39 8.23
C ARG A 132 -4.21 25.83 7.71
N PRO A 133 -5.14 26.24 6.86
CA PRO A 133 -5.32 27.65 6.51
C PRO A 133 -5.66 28.49 7.73
N ALA A 134 -5.29 29.77 7.74
CA ALA A 134 -5.42 30.66 8.90
C ALA A 134 -6.86 30.75 9.46
N GLU A 135 -7.86 30.62 8.60
CA GLU A 135 -9.28 30.74 8.96
C GLU A 135 -9.92 29.42 9.42
N ARG A 136 -9.15 28.32 9.47
CA ARG A 136 -9.67 27.00 9.79
C ARG A 136 -9.28 26.53 11.18
N THR A 137 -10.23 25.89 11.86
CA THR A 137 -10.04 25.33 13.19
C THR A 137 -9.42 23.92 13.18
N ARG A 138 -9.44 23.24 12.03
CA ARG A 138 -8.96 21.86 11.86
C ARG A 138 -8.03 21.74 10.65
N ASP A 139 -7.07 20.84 10.76
CA ASP A 139 -6.20 20.44 9.66
C ASP A 139 -6.98 19.70 8.57
N TYR A 140 -6.65 19.98 7.31
CA TYR A 140 -6.74 18.97 6.26
C TYR A 140 -5.61 17.97 6.46
N THR A 141 -5.86 16.70 6.21
CA THR A 141 -4.93 15.63 6.56
C THR A 141 -4.90 14.56 5.49
N TRP A 142 -3.71 14.04 5.20
CA TRP A 142 -3.47 13.00 4.20
C TRP A 142 -2.51 11.95 4.74
N ILE A 143 -2.64 10.69 4.29
CA ILE A 143 -1.72 9.62 4.69
C ILE A 143 -0.42 9.79 3.92
N GLN A 144 0.67 10.13 4.59
CA GLN A 144 1.98 10.27 3.98
C GLN A 144 2.71 8.93 3.86
N SER A 145 2.60 8.09 4.89
CA SER A 145 3.36 6.85 4.97
C SER A 145 2.59 5.76 5.69
N LEU A 146 2.85 4.51 5.32
CA LEU A 146 2.42 3.34 6.05
C LEU A 146 3.61 2.67 6.73
N GLY A 147 3.40 2.24 7.97
CA GLY A 147 4.26 1.33 8.71
C GLY A 147 3.55 0.00 8.87
N ILE A 148 4.19 -1.08 8.46
CA ILE A 148 3.63 -2.43 8.48
C ILE A 148 4.49 -3.26 9.43
N LEU A 149 3.90 -3.70 10.52
CA LEU A 149 4.46 -4.70 11.42
C LEU A 149 3.82 -6.03 11.04
N PHE A 150 4.63 -6.98 10.60
CA PHE A 150 4.16 -8.28 10.15
C PHE A 150 5.05 -9.38 10.71
N SER A 151 4.47 -10.25 11.53
CA SER A 151 5.22 -11.22 12.34
C SER A 151 6.32 -10.52 13.15
N THR A 152 7.59 -10.81 12.88
CA THR A 152 8.76 -10.24 13.57
C THR A 152 9.42 -9.09 12.79
N HIS A 153 8.87 -8.75 11.62
CA HIS A 153 9.46 -7.80 10.70
C HIS A 153 8.66 -6.49 10.63
N SER A 154 9.36 -5.45 10.23
CA SER A 154 8.80 -4.12 10.00
C SER A 154 9.12 -3.68 8.57
N PHE A 155 8.16 -3.05 7.93
CA PHE A 155 8.32 -2.45 6.62
C PHE A 155 7.67 -1.06 6.61
N SER A 156 8.22 -0.11 5.87
CA SER A 156 7.57 1.18 5.66
C SER A 156 7.56 1.55 4.19
N VAL A 157 6.53 2.30 3.81
CA VAL A 157 6.40 2.95 2.51
C VAL A 157 5.96 4.38 2.73
N GLU A 158 6.65 5.33 2.10
CA GLU A 158 6.44 6.76 2.29
C GLU A 158 6.38 7.50 0.96
N ALA A 159 5.44 8.46 0.87
CA ALA A 159 5.45 9.51 -0.14
C ALA A 159 6.46 10.60 0.26
N THR A 160 7.51 10.75 -0.54
CA THR A 160 8.52 11.80 -0.35
C THR A 160 7.93 13.19 -0.62
N LYS A 161 8.29 14.16 0.23
CA LYS A 161 7.86 15.55 0.08
C LYS A 161 8.33 16.13 -1.27
N ALA A 162 7.45 16.88 -1.93
CA ALA A 162 7.75 17.59 -3.16
C ALA A 162 7.10 18.97 -3.17
N ALA A 163 7.79 19.99 -3.67
CA ALA A 163 7.23 21.33 -3.80
C ALA A 163 6.24 21.43 -4.96
N ALA A 164 6.60 20.83 -6.10
CA ALA A 164 5.75 20.70 -7.26
C ALA A 164 5.75 19.23 -7.70
N TRP A 165 4.59 18.78 -8.18
CA TRP A 165 4.45 17.40 -8.64
C TRP A 165 5.11 17.19 -10.00
N ASP A 166 5.94 16.16 -10.10
CA ASP A 166 6.51 15.68 -11.36
C ASP A 166 6.33 14.16 -11.46
N ASN A 167 5.51 13.74 -12.43
CA ASN A 167 5.21 12.33 -12.70
C ASN A 167 6.46 11.52 -13.10
N GLN A 168 7.53 12.20 -13.53
CA GLN A 168 8.81 11.60 -13.91
C GLN A 168 9.73 11.38 -12.71
N ILE A 169 9.37 11.84 -11.51
CA ILE A 169 10.13 11.56 -10.28
C ILE A 169 9.42 10.45 -9.52
N ASP A 170 10.19 9.48 -9.03
CA ASP A 170 9.65 8.47 -8.13
C ASP A 170 9.63 9.02 -6.71
N HIS A 171 8.42 9.15 -6.16
CA HIS A 171 8.18 9.70 -4.85
C HIS A 171 8.03 8.62 -3.78
N LEU A 172 8.38 7.37 -4.07
CA LEU A 172 8.27 6.25 -3.15
C LEU A 172 9.60 6.00 -2.44
N LYS A 173 9.56 5.95 -1.10
CA LYS A 173 10.67 5.46 -0.27
C LYS A 173 10.23 4.24 0.52
N PHE A 174 11.11 3.24 0.61
CA PHE A 174 10.84 1.98 1.31
C PHE A 174 11.91 1.68 2.36
N THR A 175 11.50 1.11 3.49
CA THR A 175 12.42 0.52 4.46
C THR A 175 11.95 -0.86 4.90
N HIS A 176 12.88 -1.74 5.25
CA HIS A 176 12.62 -3.05 5.84
C HIS A 176 13.56 -3.27 7.03
N ASN A 177 13.01 -3.50 8.22
CA ASN A 177 13.75 -3.61 9.48
C ASN A 177 14.75 -2.47 9.71
N GLY A 178 14.32 -1.24 9.39
CA GLY A 178 15.13 -0.02 9.51
C GLY A 178 16.16 0.21 8.40
N ASN A 179 16.31 -0.71 7.44
CA ASN A 179 17.24 -0.55 6.31
C ASN A 179 16.50 -0.09 5.06
N ASP A 180 17.11 0.81 4.27
CA ASP A 180 16.53 1.26 3.01
C ASP A 180 16.40 0.10 2.01
N VAL A 181 15.24 0.00 1.36
CA VAL A 181 14.98 -1.01 0.31
C VAL A 181 15.05 -0.33 -1.06
N VAL A 182 15.99 -0.80 -1.89
CA VAL A 182 16.13 -0.32 -3.27
C VAL A 182 15.27 -1.18 -4.19
N LEU A 183 14.14 -0.62 -4.61
CA LEU A 183 13.27 -1.20 -5.63
C LEU A 183 13.46 -0.44 -6.95
N GLN A 184 14.09 -1.11 -7.93
CA GLN A 184 14.36 -0.52 -9.25
C GLN A 184 13.10 0.08 -9.87
N GLU A 185 13.22 1.28 -10.44
CA GLU A 185 12.15 1.88 -11.24
C GLU A 185 11.85 1.00 -12.44
N GLY A 186 10.57 0.89 -12.80
CA GLY A 186 10.15 0.02 -13.91
C GLY A 186 8.94 -0.82 -13.56
N TYR A 187 8.12 -1.05 -14.58
CA TYR A 187 6.91 -1.87 -14.43
C TYR A 187 7.28 -3.29 -13.97
N LEU A 188 6.55 -3.87 -13.00
CA LEU A 188 6.79 -5.22 -12.45
C LEU A 188 8.14 -5.45 -11.76
N SER A 189 8.94 -4.40 -11.56
CA SER A 189 10.09 -4.50 -10.66
C SER A 189 9.61 -4.99 -9.30
N THR A 190 10.24 -6.04 -8.80
CA THR A 190 9.80 -6.75 -7.61
C THR A 190 10.94 -6.87 -6.62
N TRP A 191 10.61 -6.69 -5.34
CA TRP A 191 11.46 -6.99 -4.22
C TRP A 191 10.74 -7.99 -3.30
N TYR A 192 11.50 -8.87 -2.67
CA TYR A 192 11.00 -9.83 -1.68
C TYR A 192 11.77 -9.65 -0.38
N SER A 193 11.08 -9.88 0.75
CA SER A 193 11.77 -10.09 2.02
C SER A 193 12.69 -11.33 1.93
N PRO A 194 13.74 -11.42 2.76
CA PRO A 194 14.60 -12.61 2.82
C PRO A 194 13.81 -13.91 3.02
N GLU A 195 12.76 -13.87 3.82
CA GLU A 195 11.88 -15.00 4.16
C GLU A 195 10.82 -15.27 3.09
N LYS A 196 10.68 -14.39 2.08
CA LYS A 196 9.66 -14.44 1.01
C LYS A 196 8.22 -14.48 1.51
N ASP A 197 7.99 -13.90 2.69
CA ASP A 197 6.67 -13.69 3.29
C ASP A 197 6.08 -12.30 2.94
N MET A 198 6.89 -11.42 2.35
CA MET A 198 6.50 -10.11 1.84
C MET A 198 7.02 -9.91 0.42
N LYS A 199 6.17 -9.36 -0.45
CA LYS A 199 6.52 -8.95 -1.82
C LYS A 199 6.13 -7.50 -2.04
N VAL A 200 7.03 -6.70 -2.60
CA VAL A 200 6.74 -5.34 -3.07
C VAL A 200 6.92 -5.32 -4.57
N GLU A 201 5.86 -5.00 -5.31
CA GLU A 201 5.86 -5.03 -6.77
C GLU A 201 5.39 -3.70 -7.34
N ARG A 202 6.17 -3.12 -8.26
CA ARG A 202 5.75 -1.93 -9.01
C ARG A 202 4.67 -2.29 -10.01
N ILE A 203 3.59 -1.51 -10.02
CA ILE A 203 2.49 -1.63 -10.98
C ILE A 203 2.45 -0.50 -12.00
N SER A 204 3.41 0.41 -11.90
CA SER A 204 3.72 1.47 -12.85
C SER A 204 5.25 1.65 -12.84
N SER A 205 5.81 2.43 -13.77
CA SER A 205 7.24 2.76 -13.72
C SER A 205 7.62 3.44 -12.40
N LYS A 206 6.74 4.33 -11.91
CA LYS A 206 6.92 5.19 -10.73
C LYS A 206 5.62 5.31 -9.95
N ASN A 207 5.72 5.67 -8.66
CA ASN A 207 4.61 6.14 -7.82
C ASN A 207 3.45 5.16 -7.57
N SER A 208 3.54 3.90 -8.01
CA SER A 208 2.49 2.91 -7.75
C SER A 208 3.09 1.52 -7.46
N VAL A 209 2.71 0.94 -6.33
CA VAL A 209 3.16 -0.39 -5.89
C VAL A 209 2.02 -1.22 -5.29
N ILE A 210 2.21 -2.52 -5.26
CA ILE A 210 1.45 -3.45 -4.44
C ILE A 210 2.41 -4.08 -3.42
N VAL A 211 2.04 -4.01 -2.15
CA VAL A 211 2.68 -4.77 -1.07
C VAL A 211 1.80 -5.99 -0.78
N SER A 212 2.33 -7.19 -0.98
CA SER A 212 1.66 -8.45 -0.69
C SER A 212 2.27 -9.09 0.56
N LEU A 213 1.45 -9.30 1.59
CA LEU A 213 1.77 -10.05 2.80
C LEU A 213 1.23 -11.47 2.64
N LYS A 214 2.10 -12.46 2.71
CA LYS A 214 1.77 -13.85 2.40
C LYS A 214 0.57 -14.32 3.22
N ASP A 215 -0.48 -14.70 2.50
CA ASP A 215 -1.74 -15.27 3.02
C ASP A 215 -2.54 -14.36 3.97
N VAL A 216 -2.16 -13.08 4.10
CA VAL A 216 -2.81 -12.13 5.03
C VAL A 216 -3.45 -10.96 4.30
N ALA A 217 -2.70 -10.23 3.47
CA ALA A 217 -3.22 -9.03 2.81
C ALA A 217 -2.50 -8.67 1.50
N GLU A 218 -3.20 -7.94 0.63
CA GLU A 218 -2.62 -7.14 -0.45
C GLU A 218 -2.93 -5.66 -0.20
N ILE A 219 -1.92 -4.80 -0.33
CA ILE A 219 -2.03 -3.35 -0.11
C ILE A 219 -1.62 -2.66 -1.41
N MET A 220 -2.59 -2.08 -2.10
CA MET A 220 -2.35 -1.29 -3.31
C MET A 220 -2.09 0.14 -2.90
N ILE A 221 -1.03 0.75 -3.43
CA ILE A 221 -0.57 2.08 -3.02
C ILE A 221 -0.28 2.90 -4.27
N ASN A 222 -0.77 4.13 -4.28
CA ASN A 222 -0.50 5.11 -5.33
C ASN A 222 -0.13 6.46 -4.68
N VAL A 223 0.99 7.05 -5.07
CA VAL A 223 1.38 8.38 -4.62
C VAL A 223 0.74 9.42 -5.52
N VAL A 224 0.06 10.39 -4.92
CA VAL A 224 -0.60 11.50 -5.62
C VAL A 224 -0.30 12.82 -4.91
N PRO A 225 -0.28 13.95 -5.65
CA PRO A 225 -0.24 15.27 -5.03
C PRO A 225 -1.66 15.75 -4.68
N VAL A 226 -1.76 16.81 -3.89
CA VAL A 226 -2.94 17.67 -3.94
C VAL A 226 -2.87 18.49 -5.22
N THR A 227 -3.84 18.31 -6.13
CA THR A 227 -3.83 19.04 -7.40
C THR A 227 -4.38 20.46 -7.24
N LYS A 228 -4.10 21.31 -8.23
CA LYS A 228 -4.70 22.67 -8.28
C LYS A 228 -6.22 22.63 -8.34
N GLU A 229 -6.80 21.59 -8.93
CA GLU A 229 -8.25 21.43 -8.99
C GLU A 229 -8.81 21.02 -7.63
N ASP A 230 -8.15 20.11 -6.92
CA ASP A 230 -8.54 19.74 -5.54
C ASP A 230 -8.46 20.96 -4.63
N ASP A 231 -7.36 21.73 -4.72
CA ASP A 231 -7.16 22.97 -3.97
C ASP A 231 -8.25 24.00 -4.28
N ARG A 232 -8.63 24.15 -5.55
CA ARG A 232 -9.72 25.05 -5.97
C ARG A 232 -11.09 24.62 -5.45
N ILE A 233 -11.39 23.31 -5.47
CA ILE A 233 -12.69 22.77 -5.04
C ILE A 233 -12.81 22.82 -3.51
N HIS A 234 -11.76 22.46 -2.80
CA HIS A 234 -11.77 22.30 -1.34
C HIS A 234 -11.22 23.51 -0.58
N ASN A 235 -10.67 24.50 -1.30
CA ASN A 235 -10.00 25.67 -0.73
C ASN A 235 -8.95 25.26 0.30
N TYR A 236 -8.04 24.37 -0.10
CA TYR A 236 -6.98 23.90 0.80
C TYR A 236 -5.95 25.00 1.07
N GLN A 237 -5.79 25.98 0.17
CA GLN A 237 -4.78 27.04 0.22
C GLN A 237 -3.36 26.47 0.26
N VAL A 238 -3.11 25.45 -0.58
CA VAL A 238 -1.81 24.77 -0.67
C VAL A 238 -0.69 25.79 -0.97
N PRO A 239 0.39 25.82 -0.17
CA PRO A 239 1.49 26.74 -0.38
C PRO A 239 2.35 26.30 -1.58
N SER A 240 3.17 27.21 -2.12
CA SER A 240 3.96 26.95 -3.32
C SER A 240 5.18 26.03 -3.10
N ASP A 241 5.54 25.75 -1.85
CA ASP A 241 6.70 24.95 -1.45
C ASP A 241 6.36 23.50 -1.05
N ASP A 242 5.09 23.11 -1.12
CA ASP A 242 4.65 21.75 -0.79
C ASP A 242 3.36 21.38 -1.53
N CYS A 243 3.40 20.34 -2.37
CA CYS A 243 2.22 19.82 -3.04
C CYS A 243 1.49 18.72 -2.23
N PHE A 244 1.91 18.48 -0.98
CA PHE A 244 1.36 17.46 -0.08
C PHE A 244 1.24 16.09 -0.76
N ALA A 245 2.35 15.59 -1.32
CA ALA A 245 2.38 14.23 -1.87
C ALA A 245 1.98 13.21 -0.79
N HIS A 246 1.00 12.37 -1.10
CA HIS A 246 0.37 11.44 -0.15
C HIS A 246 -0.04 10.14 -0.82
N LEU A 247 -0.48 9.18 -0.02
CA LEU A 247 -0.83 7.83 -0.44
C LEU A 247 -2.35 7.69 -0.58
N GLU A 248 -2.80 7.34 -1.77
CA GLU A 248 -4.06 6.64 -1.95
C GLU A 248 -3.82 5.15 -1.78
N VAL A 249 -4.57 4.52 -0.87
CA VAL A 249 -4.36 3.12 -0.52
C VAL A 249 -5.64 2.31 -0.61
N GLN A 250 -5.50 1.05 -1.00
CA GLN A 250 -6.55 0.06 -0.89
C GLN A 250 -6.00 -1.21 -0.26
N PHE A 251 -6.57 -1.56 0.88
CA PHE A 251 -6.31 -2.81 1.58
C PHE A 251 -7.28 -3.91 1.10
N LYS A 252 -6.74 -5.09 0.84
CA LYS A 252 -7.50 -6.31 0.63
C LYS A 252 -7.01 -7.35 1.61
N PHE A 253 -7.87 -7.69 2.56
CA PHE A 253 -7.54 -8.68 3.57
C PHE A 253 -8.08 -10.05 3.18
N PHE A 254 -7.27 -11.07 3.43
CA PHE A 254 -7.60 -12.48 3.19
C PHE A 254 -7.78 -13.24 4.51
N ALA A 255 -7.04 -12.84 5.54
CA ALA A 255 -7.10 -13.42 6.87
C ALA A 255 -6.98 -12.32 7.91
N LEU A 256 -8.10 -11.98 8.56
CA LEU A 256 -8.16 -11.18 9.77
C LEU A 256 -8.90 -11.98 10.84
N SER A 257 -8.55 -11.79 12.11
CA SER A 257 -9.29 -12.35 13.22
C SER A 257 -10.62 -11.60 13.42
N THR A 258 -11.57 -12.24 14.08
CA THR A 258 -12.85 -11.61 14.47
C THR A 258 -12.68 -10.47 15.49
N LYS A 259 -11.47 -10.33 16.06
CA LYS A 259 -11.13 -9.35 17.08
C LYS A 259 -10.13 -8.31 16.56
N VAL A 260 -10.05 -8.16 15.24
CA VAL A 260 -9.22 -7.12 14.60
C VAL A 260 -9.64 -5.73 15.08
N GLU A 261 -8.64 -4.90 15.37
CA GLU A 261 -8.79 -3.53 15.85
C GLU A 261 -8.15 -2.55 14.85
N GLY A 262 -8.22 -1.26 15.17
CA GLY A 262 -7.71 -0.17 14.33
C GLY A 262 -8.83 0.68 13.75
N VAL A 263 -8.47 1.86 13.24
CA VAL A 263 -9.42 2.83 12.64
C VAL A 263 -10.28 2.17 11.56
N LEU A 264 -9.63 1.45 10.64
CA LEU A 264 -10.25 0.70 9.56
C LEU A 264 -10.51 -0.75 9.99
N GLY A 265 -9.57 -1.39 10.68
CA GLY A 265 -9.62 -2.82 11.02
C GLY A 265 -10.89 -3.21 11.77
N ARG A 266 -11.34 -2.41 12.74
CA ARG A 266 -12.57 -2.69 13.50
C ARG A 266 -13.83 -2.85 12.65
N THR A 267 -13.87 -2.23 11.46
CA THR A 267 -15.00 -2.31 10.52
C THR A 267 -15.11 -3.67 9.82
N TYR A 268 -14.10 -4.54 9.97
CA TYR A 268 -14.10 -5.91 9.47
C TYR A 268 -14.60 -6.92 10.51
N ARG A 269 -14.88 -6.49 11.74
CA ARG A 269 -15.40 -7.41 12.76
C ARG A 269 -16.87 -7.74 12.51
N PRO A 270 -17.30 -9.00 12.74
CA PRO A 270 -18.68 -9.40 12.55
C PRO A 270 -19.69 -8.65 13.42
N ASP A 271 -19.28 -8.22 14.61
CA ASP A 271 -20.09 -7.52 15.61
C ASP A 271 -19.95 -6.00 15.54
N PHE A 272 -19.24 -5.47 14.54
CA PHE A 272 -19.07 -4.03 14.41
C PHE A 272 -20.37 -3.36 13.96
N GLU A 273 -20.98 -2.62 14.87
CA GLU A 273 -22.05 -1.70 14.54
C GLU A 273 -21.46 -0.35 14.16
N ASN A 274 -21.62 0.03 12.89
CA ASN A 274 -21.10 1.29 12.40
C ASN A 274 -21.91 2.46 12.97
N PRO A 275 -21.30 3.35 13.80
CA PRO A 275 -22.01 4.50 14.34
C PRO A 275 -22.24 5.61 13.31
N ALA A 276 -21.64 5.50 12.10
CA ALA A 276 -21.90 6.40 10.99
C ALA A 276 -23.35 6.27 10.53
N LYS A 277 -24.18 7.27 10.85
CA LYS A 277 -25.59 7.28 10.48
C LYS A 277 -25.75 7.44 8.96
N PRO A 278 -26.54 6.58 8.28
CA PRO A 278 -26.90 6.79 6.89
C PRO A 278 -27.53 8.18 6.68
N GLY A 279 -27.09 8.89 5.64
CA GLY A 279 -27.60 10.23 5.30
C GLY A 279 -26.88 11.40 5.97
N VAL A 280 -25.96 11.16 6.91
CA VAL A 280 -25.08 12.23 7.42
C VAL A 280 -23.97 12.48 6.41
N ALA A 281 -23.83 13.74 5.97
CA ALA A 281 -22.70 14.15 5.14
C ALA A 281 -21.41 14.04 5.97
N MET A 282 -20.44 13.30 5.44
CA MET A 282 -19.13 13.08 6.06
C MET A 282 -19.16 12.57 7.51
N PRO A 283 -19.64 11.34 7.76
CA PRO A 283 -19.69 10.80 9.11
C PRO A 283 -18.26 10.54 9.63
N VAL A 284 -17.89 11.24 10.70
CA VAL A 284 -16.56 11.12 11.30
C VAL A 284 -16.57 10.01 12.34
N LEU A 285 -15.70 9.02 12.15
CA LEU A 285 -15.47 7.97 13.13
C LEU A 285 -14.39 8.42 14.13
N GLY A 286 -14.76 8.60 15.39
CA GLY A 286 -13.83 8.91 16.47
C GLY A 286 -12.93 7.73 16.87
N GLY A 287 -12.06 7.97 17.85
CA GLY A 287 -11.13 6.97 18.38
C GLY A 287 -9.65 7.29 18.15
N GLU A 288 -9.31 8.55 17.81
CA GLU A 288 -7.93 9.01 17.64
C GLU A 288 -7.04 8.61 18.82
N ASP A 289 -7.49 8.83 20.06
CA ASP A 289 -6.73 8.49 21.27
C ASP A 289 -6.52 6.98 21.47
N LYS A 290 -7.44 6.14 20.96
CA LYS A 290 -7.35 4.67 21.11
C LYS A 290 -6.31 4.05 20.18
N TYR A 291 -6.13 4.65 19.02
CA TYR A 291 -5.31 4.10 17.94
C TYR A 291 -4.01 4.87 17.70
N ARG A 292 -3.76 5.95 18.42
CA ARG A 292 -2.51 6.70 18.34
C ARG A 292 -1.32 5.81 18.76
N THR A 293 -0.26 5.81 17.96
CA THR A 293 1.02 5.15 18.27
C THR A 293 2.12 6.18 18.51
N SER A 294 3.20 5.81 19.20
CA SER A 294 4.34 6.71 19.42
C SER A 294 5.18 6.95 18.18
N SER A 295 5.23 5.96 17.28
CA SER A 295 5.96 6.02 16.02
C SER A 295 5.25 5.24 14.93
N LEU A 296 5.72 5.40 13.69
CA LEU A 296 5.19 4.67 12.52
C LEU A 296 5.35 3.16 12.66
N LEU A 297 6.43 2.69 13.31
CA LEU A 297 6.76 1.28 13.47
C LEU A 297 6.59 0.79 14.92
N SER A 298 5.78 1.51 15.73
CA SER A 298 5.42 1.08 17.09
C SER A 298 4.05 0.40 17.11
N ALA A 299 3.87 -0.58 17.99
CA ALA A 299 2.60 -1.26 18.24
C ALA A 299 1.83 -0.72 19.46
N ASP A 300 2.27 0.41 20.03
CA ASP A 300 1.93 0.89 21.37
C ASP A 300 0.66 1.75 21.44
N CYS A 301 -0.43 1.31 20.81
CA CYS A 301 -1.73 1.97 20.96
C CYS A 301 -2.64 1.28 22.00
N VAL A 302 -3.57 2.04 22.57
CA VAL A 302 -4.44 1.58 23.68
C VAL A 302 -5.26 0.35 23.32
N SER A 303 -5.72 0.25 22.08
CA SER A 303 -6.53 -0.88 21.59
C SER A 303 -5.79 -1.79 20.61
N CYS A 304 -4.47 -1.59 20.43
CA CYS A 304 -3.67 -2.43 19.56
C CYS A 304 -3.47 -3.81 20.19
N ARG A 305 -3.43 -4.85 19.35
CA ARG A 305 -3.34 -6.25 19.79
C ARG A 305 -2.18 -7.01 19.14
N PHE A 306 -1.39 -6.34 18.33
CA PHE A 306 -0.23 -6.92 17.67
C PHE A 306 0.78 -7.48 18.67
N SER A 307 1.22 -8.71 18.41
CA SER A 307 2.25 -9.40 19.18
C SER A 307 3.25 -10.05 18.22
N ALA A 308 4.49 -9.59 18.23
CA ALA A 308 5.54 -10.10 17.34
C ALA A 308 5.92 -11.57 17.61
N GLN A 309 5.54 -12.12 18.78
CA GLN A 309 5.98 -13.43 19.27
C GLN A 309 4.94 -14.54 19.12
N GLU A 310 3.70 -14.23 18.75
CA GLU A 310 2.69 -15.25 18.49
C GLU A 310 2.87 -15.79 17.06
N SER A 311 3.63 -16.88 16.92
CA SER A 311 3.41 -17.80 15.81
C SER A 311 1.94 -18.19 15.86
N VAL A 312 1.18 -17.97 14.78
CA VAL A 312 -0.23 -18.34 14.67
C VAL A 312 -0.41 -19.76 15.21
N THR A 313 -0.97 -19.89 16.41
CA THR A 313 -1.23 -21.18 17.03
C THR A 313 -2.33 -21.89 16.24
N GLU A 314 -2.44 -23.22 16.34
CA GLU A 314 -3.55 -23.95 15.70
C GLU A 314 -4.92 -23.47 16.24
N GLU A 315 -4.97 -22.92 17.46
CA GLU A 315 -6.14 -22.21 18.01
C GLU A 315 -6.39 -20.86 17.32
N ASP A 316 -5.36 -20.06 17.01
CA ASP A 316 -5.49 -18.83 16.20
C ASP A 316 -5.89 -19.12 14.75
N ARG A 317 -5.43 -20.24 14.17
CA ARG A 317 -5.91 -20.73 12.86
C ARG A 317 -7.38 -21.16 12.91
N SER A 318 -7.83 -21.69 14.04
CA SER A 318 -9.26 -22.00 14.28
C SER A 318 -10.09 -20.74 14.59
N ALA A 319 -9.45 -19.67 15.08
CA ALA A 319 -10.03 -18.35 15.33
C ALA A 319 -9.98 -17.42 14.10
N ILE A 320 -9.33 -17.83 13.01
CA ILE A 320 -9.72 -17.45 11.64
C ILE A 320 -11.10 -18.05 11.43
N VAL A 321 -12.11 -17.41 12.02
CA VAL A 321 -13.50 -17.82 11.87
C VAL A 321 -13.83 -17.74 10.39
N ASP A 322 -14.38 -18.84 9.88
CA ASP A 322 -15.16 -18.90 8.64
C ASP A 322 -16.12 -17.70 8.67
N TYR A 323 -15.82 -16.65 7.89
CA TYR A 323 -16.61 -15.41 7.76
C TYR A 323 -18.00 -15.73 7.16
N GLY A 324 -18.79 -16.56 7.84
CA GLY A 324 -19.70 -17.49 7.16
C GLY A 324 -18.98 -18.32 6.11
N THR A 325 -19.68 -19.27 5.49
CA THR A 325 -19.17 -19.96 4.30
C THR A 325 -18.95 -18.89 3.23
N LEU A 326 -17.71 -18.39 3.09
CA LEU A 326 -17.36 -17.41 2.07
C LEU A 326 -17.62 -18.07 0.73
N ASP A 327 -18.76 -17.73 0.10
CA ASP A 327 -19.10 -18.25 -1.22
C ASP A 327 -18.18 -17.60 -2.26
N CYS A 328 -16.99 -18.17 -2.40
CA CYS A 328 -15.98 -17.76 -3.37
C CYS A 328 -16.38 -18.11 -4.81
N THR A 329 -17.55 -18.72 -5.05
CA THR A 329 -18.08 -18.98 -6.40
C THR A 329 -18.85 -17.79 -6.97
N ARG A 330 -19.35 -16.87 -6.13
CA ARG A 330 -20.08 -15.68 -6.55
C ARG A 330 -19.22 -14.42 -6.44
N ARG A 331 -19.34 -13.54 -7.45
CA ARG A 331 -18.54 -12.31 -7.61
C ARG A 331 -18.81 -11.23 -6.53
N SER A 332 -19.79 -11.42 -5.66
CA SER A 332 -20.08 -10.56 -4.52
C SER A 332 -20.61 -11.40 -3.36
N SER A 333 -19.77 -11.67 -2.37
CA SER A 333 -20.26 -12.03 -1.04
C SER A 333 -20.70 -10.73 -0.36
N GLY A 334 -21.96 -10.67 0.09
CA GLY A 334 -22.44 -9.61 0.98
C GLY A 334 -21.87 -9.78 2.39
N GLY A 335 -20.54 -9.74 2.51
CA GLY A 335 -19.78 -10.02 3.73
C GLY A 335 -18.86 -8.88 4.13
N TYR A 336 -18.25 -9.02 5.31
CA TYR A 336 -17.43 -8.06 6.07
C TYR A 336 -16.11 -7.59 5.40
N GLY A 337 -16.08 -7.45 4.07
CA GLY A 337 -14.95 -6.88 3.31
C GLY A 337 -13.78 -7.82 3.05
N ILE A 338 -13.85 -9.06 3.55
CA ILE A 338 -12.83 -10.11 3.31
C ILE A 338 -12.95 -10.66 1.90
N VAL A 339 -11.80 -10.84 1.25
CA VAL A 339 -11.72 -11.26 -0.16
C VAL A 339 -11.20 -12.69 -0.23
N CYS A 340 -11.80 -13.53 -1.08
CA CYS A 340 -11.22 -14.84 -1.39
C CYS A 340 -9.95 -14.66 -2.24
N LYS A 341 -8.85 -15.23 -1.79
CA LYS A 341 -7.63 -15.36 -2.61
C LYS A 341 -7.95 -16.27 -3.81
N LYS A 342 -7.70 -15.79 -5.02
CA LYS A 342 -7.95 -16.52 -6.27
C LYS A 342 -6.73 -17.29 -6.74
#